data_AF-A0A1C6LF54-F1
#
_entry.id   AF-A0A1C6LF54-F1
#
_cell.length_a   1.000
_cell.length_b   1.000
_cell.length_c   1.000
_cell.angle_alpha   90.00
_cell.angle_beta   90.00
_cell.angle_gamma   90.00
#
_symmetry.space_group_name_H-M   'P 1'
#
loop_
_entity.id
_entity.type
_entity.pdbx_description
1 polymer ?
#
loop_
_entity_poly.entity_id
_entity_poly.type
_entity_poly.pdbx_seq_one_letter_code
_entity_poly.pdbx_strand_id
1 'polypeptide(L)'
;MAGYLVAEYEALTRLIRDLSECAGGMRSTMAELKNIGPKGSGSDALEEACDDFQGKWEYGIKLIADATTGLTEKVAESGRLFQHQEDEIAALLRSVQVDPTGQAEQ
;
A
#
# COMPACT_ATOMS: atom_id res chain seq x y z
N MET A 1 14.46 -17.56 8.36
CA MET A 1 14.37 -16.10 8.52
C MET A 1 13.81 -15.45 7.25
N ALA A 2 14.27 -15.81 6.05
CA ALA A 2 13.72 -15.35 4.77
C ALA A 2 12.19 -15.52 4.60
N GLY A 3 11.64 -16.70 4.96
CA GLY A 3 10.20 -16.97 4.76
C GLY A 3 9.23 -16.10 5.58
N TYR A 4 9.65 -15.59 6.74
CA TYR A 4 8.82 -14.69 7.55
C TYR A 4 8.74 -13.29 6.91
N LEU A 5 9.88 -12.75 6.46
CA LEU A 5 9.94 -11.44 5.80
C LEU A 5 9.16 -11.41 4.49
N VAL A 6 9.22 -12.50 3.71
CA VAL A 6 8.44 -12.65 2.48
C VAL A 6 6.94 -12.66 2.78
N ALA A 7 6.49 -13.42 3.79
CA ALA A 7 5.09 -13.49 4.16
C ALA A 7 4.52 -12.12 4.63
N GLU A 8 5.29 -11.38 5.44
CA GLU A 8 4.92 -10.03 5.89
C GLU A 8 4.85 -9.04 4.72
N TYR A 9 5.82 -9.10 3.80
CA TYR A 9 5.82 -8.26 2.60
C TYR A 9 4.60 -8.54 1.69
N GLU A 10 4.25 -9.82 1.50
CA GLU A 10 3.05 -10.20 0.75
C GLU A 10 1.76 -9.72 1.42
N ALA A 11 1.65 -9.84 2.74
CA ALA A 11 0.50 -9.37 3.51
C ALA A 11 0.32 -7.86 3.39
N LEU A 12 1.40 -7.09 3.51
CA LEU A 12 1.41 -5.64 3.32
C LEU A 12 1.02 -5.24 1.89
N THR A 13 1.52 -5.96 0.89
CA THR A 13 1.18 -5.72 -0.53
C THR A 13 -0.31 -5.97 -0.79
N ARG A 14 -0.89 -7.03 -0.19
CA ARG A 14 -2.34 -7.29 -0.27
C ARG A 14 -3.15 -6.18 0.37
N LEU A 15 -2.78 -5.75 1.58
CA LEU A 15 -3.45 -4.66 2.28
C LEU A 15 -3.47 -3.37 1.45
N ILE A 16 -2.35 -3.00 0.82
CA ILE A 16 -2.27 -1.84 -0.08
C ILE A 16 -3.26 -1.94 -1.24
N ARG A 17 -3.33 -3.11 -1.88
CA ARG A 17 -4.24 -3.34 -3.00
C ARG A 17 -5.69 -3.19 -2.54
N ASP A 18 -6.05 -3.84 -1.44
CA ASP A 18 -7.42 -3.85 -0.92
C ASP A 18 -7.85 -2.42 -0.51
N LEU A 19 -6.95 -1.62 0.07
CA LEU A 19 -7.19 -0.20 0.37
C LEU A 19 -7.35 0.65 -0.90
N SER A 20 -6.57 0.37 -1.95
CA SER A 20 -6.66 1.08 -3.23
C SER A 20 -7.98 0.78 -3.94
N GLU A 21 -8.41 -0.48 -3.94
CA GLU A 21 -9.70 -0.91 -4.49
C GLU A 21 -10.86 -0.28 -3.71
N CYS A 22 -10.78 -0.27 -2.37
CA CYS A 22 -11.75 0.38 -1.50
C CYS A 22 -11.89 1.87 -1.80
N ALA A 23 -10.78 2.60 -1.90
CA ALA A 23 -10.78 4.02 -2.26
C ALA A 23 -11.34 4.26 -3.67
N GLY A 24 -11.02 3.39 -4.63
CA GLY A 24 -11.56 3.44 -6.00
C GLY A 24 -13.08 3.22 -6.04
N GLY A 25 -13.57 2.20 -5.32
CA GLY A 25 -15.00 1.91 -5.19
C GLY A 25 -15.76 3.07 -4.57
N MET A 26 -15.25 3.65 -3.49
CA MET A 26 -15.84 4.84 -2.86
C MET A 26 -15.89 6.03 -3.82
N ARG A 27 -14.82 6.32 -4.58
CA ARG A 27 -14.85 7.39 -5.60
C ARG A 27 -15.92 7.15 -6.66
N SER A 28 -16.07 5.91 -7.12
CA SER A 28 -17.09 5.55 -8.11
C SER A 28 -18.51 5.77 -7.57
N THR A 29 -18.79 5.26 -6.36
CA THR A 29 -20.09 5.45 -5.70
C THR A 29 -20.40 6.93 -5.45
N MET A 30 -19.39 7.73 -5.09
CA MET A 30 -19.56 9.18 -4.94
C MET A 30 -19.87 9.89 -6.26
N ALA A 31 -19.22 9.48 -7.36
CA ALA A 31 -19.52 10.01 -8.69
C ALA A 31 -20.95 9.65 -9.14
N GLU A 32 -21.41 8.44 -8.84
CA GLU A 32 -22.80 8.03 -9.07
C GLU A 32 -23.80 8.84 -8.23
N LEU A 33 -23.52 9.03 -6.93
CA LEU A 33 -24.34 9.88 -6.04
C LEU A 33 -24.44 11.32 -6.56
N LYS A 34 -23.35 11.87 -7.08
CA LYS A 34 -23.32 13.21 -7.69
C LYS A 34 -24.14 13.29 -8.97
N ASN A 35 -24.11 12.24 -9.79
CA ASN A 35 -24.91 12.14 -11.01
C ASN A 35 -26.40 11.93 -10.72
N ILE A 36 -26.73 11.21 -9.65
CA ILE A 36 -28.11 11.07 -9.18
C ILE A 36 -28.62 12.43 -8.70
N GLY A 37 -27.79 13.16 -7.93
CA GLY A 37 -27.93 14.58 -7.61
C GLY A 37 -29.24 14.95 -6.88
N PRO A 38 -29.23 15.99 -6.04
CA PRO A 38 -30.45 16.42 -5.36
C PRO A 38 -31.35 17.30 -6.26
N LYS A 39 -30.89 17.59 -7.50
CA LYS A 39 -31.65 18.22 -8.59
C LYS A 39 -32.90 17.38 -8.92
N GLY A 40 -33.99 17.73 -8.27
CA GLY A 40 -35.28 17.05 -8.41
C GLY A 40 -35.90 16.60 -7.08
N SER A 41 -35.19 16.72 -5.96
CA SER A 41 -35.72 16.39 -4.63
C SER A 41 -36.65 17.46 -4.05
N GLY A 42 -36.52 18.71 -4.51
CA GLY A 42 -37.41 19.83 -4.16
C GLY A 42 -37.21 20.40 -2.75
N SER A 43 -36.14 20.02 -2.04
CA SER A 43 -35.85 20.50 -0.68
C SER A 43 -34.41 21.01 -0.57
N ASP A 44 -34.26 22.32 -0.38
CA ASP A 44 -32.97 23.00 -0.21
C ASP A 44 -32.13 22.41 0.92
N ALA A 45 -32.76 21.96 2.02
CA ALA A 45 -32.07 21.34 3.15
C ALA A 45 -31.52 19.95 2.82
N LEU A 46 -32.18 19.20 1.94
CA LEU A 46 -31.69 17.90 1.47
C LEU A 46 -30.56 18.09 0.45
N GLU A 47 -30.66 19.11 -0.40
CA GLU A 47 -29.59 19.53 -1.30
C GLU A 47 -28.31 19.88 -0.52
N GLU A 48 -28.41 20.73 0.50
CA GLU A 48 -27.28 21.14 1.35
C GLU A 48 -26.67 19.96 2.12
N ALA A 49 -27.49 19.07 2.69
CA ALA A 49 -27.00 17.89 3.39
C ALA A 49 -26.27 16.91 2.45
N CYS A 50 -26.76 16.75 1.22
CA CYS A 50 -26.10 15.95 0.19
C CYS A 50 -24.74 16.55 -0.21
N ASP A 51 -24.67 17.87 -0.40
CA ASP A 51 -23.41 18.54 -0.75
C ASP A 51 -22.38 18.47 0.38
N ASP A 52 -22.79 18.69 1.64
CA ASP A 52 -21.91 18.58 2.80
C ASP A 52 -21.43 17.13 3.03
N PHE A 53 -22.32 16.15 2.86
CA PHE A 53 -21.95 14.74 2.85
C PHE A 53 -20.93 14.45 1.75
N GLN A 54 -21.16 14.93 0.52
CA GLN A 54 -20.24 14.73 -0.60
C GLN A 54 -18.86 15.31 -0.33
N GLY A 55 -18.78 16.55 0.16
CA GLY A 55 -17.50 17.19 0.47
C GLY A 55 -16.71 16.47 1.56
N LYS A 56 -17.38 16.07 2.65
CA LYS A 56 -16.74 15.32 3.75
C LYS A 56 -16.24 13.94 3.30
N TRP A 57 -17.02 13.24 2.48
CA TRP A 57 -16.62 11.94 1.95
C TRP A 57 -15.50 12.03 0.92
N GLU A 58 -15.52 13.02 0.02
CA GLU A 58 -14.42 13.24 -0.92
C GLU A 58 -13.10 13.51 -0.18
N TYR A 59 -13.15 14.33 0.87
CA TYR A 59 -11.99 14.58 1.73
C TYR A 59 -11.49 13.32 2.43
N GLY A 60 -12.39 12.52 3.02
CA GLY A 60 -12.04 11.27 3.69
C GLY A 60 -11.40 10.25 2.73
N ILE A 61 -11.95 10.11 1.52
CA ILE A 61 -11.40 9.23 0.48
C ILE A 61 -10.01 9.69 0.05
N LYS A 62 -9.80 11.01 -0.04
CA LYS A 62 -8.48 11.57 -0.34
C LYS A 62 -7.45 11.23 0.74
N LEU A 63 -7.80 11.36 2.02
CA LEU A 63 -6.93 10.96 3.13
C LEU A 63 -6.58 9.46 3.08
N ILE A 64 -7.56 8.60 2.77
CA ILE A 64 -7.33 7.16 2.63
C ILE A 64 -6.37 6.88 1.47
N ALA A 65 -6.57 7.53 0.33
CA ALA A 65 -5.70 7.38 -0.83
C ALA A 65 -4.26 7.83 -0.51
N ASP A 66 -4.08 9.01 0.10
CA ASP A 66 -2.77 9.55 0.46
C ASP A 66 -2.03 8.63 1.45
N ALA A 67 -2.74 8.12 2.47
CA ALA A 67 -2.19 7.16 3.43
C ALA A 67 -1.79 5.83 2.76
N THR A 68 -2.60 5.35 1.81
CA THR A 68 -2.33 4.12 1.06
C THR A 68 -1.11 4.29 0.15
N THR A 69 -0.96 5.43 -0.51
CA THR A 69 0.23 5.76 -1.29
C THR A 69 1.48 5.79 -0.42
N GLY A 70 1.43 6.47 0.74
CA GLY A 70 2.56 6.50 1.67
C GLY A 70 2.95 5.11 2.19
N LEU A 71 1.96 4.25 2.48
CA LEU A 71 2.20 2.85 2.86
C LEU A 71 2.85 2.07 1.71
N THR A 72 2.39 2.27 0.48
CA THR A 72 2.94 1.63 -0.72
C THR A 72 4.42 1.94 -0.91
N GLU A 73 4.79 3.21 -0.79
CA GLU A 73 6.18 3.64 -0.92
C GLU A 73 7.07 3.00 0.15
N LYS A 74 6.60 2.97 1.41
CA LYS A 74 7.35 2.40 2.53
C LYS A 74 7.49 0.89 2.46
N VAL A 75 6.48 0.19 1.96
CA VAL A 75 6.55 -1.25 1.71
C VAL A 75 7.55 -1.54 0.59
N ALA A 76 7.51 -0.80 -0.51
CA ALA A 76 8.48 -0.93 -1.59
C ALA A 76 9.92 -0.63 -1.12
N GLU A 77 10.10 0.38 -0.26
CA GLU A 77 11.39 0.70 0.37
C GLU A 77 11.90 -0.46 1.24
N SER A 78 11.04 -1.02 2.08
CA SER A 78 11.36 -2.19 2.91
C SER A 78 11.76 -3.40 2.06
N GLY A 79 11.03 -3.66 0.97
CA GLY A 79 11.36 -4.74 0.03
C GLY A 79 12.75 -4.58 -0.60
N ARG A 80 13.12 -3.36 -1.01
CA ARG A 80 14.47 -3.07 -1.53
C ARG A 80 15.55 -3.30 -0.47
N LEU A 81 15.30 -2.87 0.77
CA LEU A 81 16.23 -3.06 1.88
C LEU A 81 16.46 -4.56 2.17
N PHE A 82 15.38 -5.35 2.19
CA PHE A 82 15.50 -6.79 2.43
C PHE A 82 16.23 -7.50 1.29
N GLN A 83 15.95 -7.18 0.03
CA GLN A 83 16.67 -7.76 -1.10
C GLN A 83 18.17 -7.45 -1.02
N HIS A 84 18.53 -6.19 -0.71
CA HIS A 84 19.91 -5.78 -0.52
C HIS A 84 20.62 -6.59 0.59
N GLN A 85 19.96 -6.76 1.73
CA GLN A 85 20.49 -7.56 2.84
C GLN A 85 20.68 -9.03 2.46
N GLU A 86 19.74 -9.63 1.73
CA GLU A 86 19.89 -11.00 1.24
C GLU A 86 21.06 -11.13 0.24
N ASP A 87 21.24 -10.16 -0.66
CA ASP A 87 22.33 -10.16 -1.63
C ASP A 87 23.70 -10.05 -0.94
N GLU A 88 23.82 -9.19 0.08
CA GLU A 88 25.03 -9.07 0.91
C GLU A 88 25.34 -10.36 1.68
N ILE A 89 24.33 -10.96 2.32
CA ILE A 89 24.49 -12.24 3.03
C ILE A 89 24.90 -13.34 2.05
N ALA A 90 24.28 -13.41 0.87
CA ALA A 90 24.61 -14.40 -0.14
C ALA A 90 26.03 -14.21 -0.69
N ALA A 91 26.49 -12.97 -0.85
CA ALA A 91 27.86 -12.66 -1.24
C ALA A 91 28.88 -13.09 -0.17
N LEU A 92 28.60 -12.81 1.11
CA LEU A 92 29.42 -13.26 2.23
C LEU A 92 29.49 -14.79 2.31
N LEU A 93 28.34 -15.48 2.20
CA LEU A 93 28.30 -16.95 2.20
C LEU A 93 29.11 -17.55 1.04
N ARG A 94 29.02 -16.97 -0.16
CA ARG A 94 29.87 -17.38 -1.29
C ARG A 94 31.36 -17.17 -1.00
N SER A 95 31.74 -16.07 -0.36
CA SER A 95 33.14 -15.82 0.01
C SER A 95 33.67 -16.80 1.06
N VAL A 96 32.80 -17.31 1.95
CA VAL A 96 33.16 -18.29 2.99
C VAL A 96 33.21 -19.72 2.44
N GLN A 97 32.40 -20.07 1.44
CA GLN A 97 32.41 -21.41 0.84
C GLN A 97 33.58 -21.66 -0.13
N VAL A 98 34.42 -20.65 -0.41
CA VAL A 98 35.66 -20.81 -1.19
C VAL A 98 36.84 -20.94 -0.23
N ASP A 99 36.91 -22.06 0.50
CA ASP A 99 38.19 -22.69 0.81
C ASP A 99 38.05 -24.23 0.94
N PRO A 100 38.14 -24.98 -0.19
CA PRO A 100 38.23 -26.43 -0.16
C PRO A 100 39.67 -26.95 0.06
N THR A 101 40.67 -26.08 0.24
CA THR A 101 42.09 -26.48 0.32
C THR A 101 42.94 -25.40 1.02
N GLY A 102 42.85 -25.32 2.35
CA GLY A 102 43.67 -24.41 3.16
C GLY A 102 44.42 -25.17 4.24
N GLN A 103 45.66 -25.57 3.94
CA GLN A 103 46.55 -26.28 4.85
C GLN A 103 46.82 -25.46 6.13
N ALA A 104 46.95 -26.16 7.26
CA ALA A 104 47.54 -25.61 8.47
C ALA A 104 49.01 -25.25 8.17
N GLU A 105 49.34 -23.97 8.09
CA GLU A 105 50.72 -23.51 8.08
C GLU A 105 51.24 -23.39 9.52
N GLN A 106 52.43 -23.97 9.71
CA GLN A 106 53.22 -24.07 10.94
C GLN A 106 53.93 -22.75 11.27
#